data_AF-S7NF38-F1
#
_entry.id   AF-S7NF38-F1
#
_cell.length_a   1.000
_cell.length_b   1.000
_cell.length_c   1.000
_cell.angle_alpha   90.00
_cell.angle_beta   90.00
_cell.angle_gamma   90.00
#
_symmetry.space_group_name_H-M   'P 1'
#
loop_
_entity.id
_entity.type
_entity.pdbx_description
1 polymer ?
#
loop_
_entity_poly.entity_id
_entity_poly.type
_entity_poly.pdbx_seq_one_letter_code
_entity_poly.pdbx_strand_id
1 'polypeptide(L)' 'MRECVWWVEPGAGVFQFSSKHKELLARRWGQQKGNRKRMTYQKLARALRNYAKTGEIRKVKRKLTYQFDIALLPAARRA' A
#
# COMPACT_ATOMS: atom_id res chain seq x y z
N MET A 1 -14.00 -3.58 0.60
CA MET A 1 -12.58 -3.19 0.41
C MET A 1 -12.05 -2.22 1.46
N ARG A 2 -12.90 -1.35 2.06
CA ARG A 2 -12.52 -0.48 3.20
C ARG A 2 -11.90 -1.25 4.39
N GLU A 3 -12.20 -2.54 4.53
CA GLU A 3 -11.66 -3.39 5.60
C GLU A 3 -10.23 -3.88 5.39
N CYS A 4 -9.66 -3.71 4.19
CA CYS A 4 -8.33 -4.24 3.84
C CYS A 4 -7.22 -3.20 3.88
N VAL A 5 -7.54 -1.96 3.50
CA VAL A 5 -6.63 -0.81 3.46
C VAL A 5 -7.45 0.48 3.59
N TRP A 6 -6.92 1.47 4.28
CA TRP A 6 -7.55 2.79 4.43
C TRP A 6 -6.50 3.89 4.57
N TRP A 7 -6.92 5.13 4.32
CA TRP A 7 -6.13 6.32 4.62
C TRP A 7 -6.09 6.56 6.12
N VAL A 8 -4.91 6.83 6.65
CA VAL A 8 -4.71 7.29 8.03
C VAL A 8 -4.59 8.82 8.03
N GLU A 9 -3.78 9.37 7.13
CA GLU A 9 -3.61 10.80 6.92
C GLU A 9 -3.67 11.06 5.40
N PRO A 10 -4.86 11.30 4.83
CA PRO A 10 -5.03 11.43 3.38
C PRO A 10 -4.18 12.54 2.75
N GLY A 11 -4.07 13.71 3.42
CA GLY A 11 -3.30 14.86 2.92
C GLY A 11 -1.79 14.58 2.85
N ALA A 12 -1.28 13.82 3.81
CA ALA A 12 0.10 13.36 3.84
C ALA A 12 0.32 12.09 3.00
N GLY A 13 -0.72 11.52 2.38
CA GLY A 13 -0.61 10.27 1.61
C GLY A 13 -0.34 9.03 2.46
N VAL A 14 -0.64 9.05 3.76
CA VAL A 14 -0.39 7.92 4.67
C VAL A 14 -1.57 6.96 4.66
N PHE A 15 -1.30 5.69 4.39
CA PHE A 15 -2.30 4.62 4.38
C PHE A 15 -1.82 3.40 5.16
N GLN A 16 -2.77 2.61 5.66
CA GLN A 16 -2.49 1.43 6.47
C GLN A 16 -3.25 0.20 5.97
N PHE A 17 -2.58 -0.94 5.95
CA PHE A 17 -3.20 -2.23 5.70
C PHE A 17 -3.80 -2.82 6.98
N SER A 18 -4.92 -3.52 6.82
CA SER A 18 -5.58 -4.30 7.87
C SER A 18 -4.71 -5.43 8.39
N SER A 19 -4.60 -5.56 9.71
CA SER A 19 -3.91 -6.72 10.30
C SER A 19 -4.58 -8.05 9.93
N LYS A 20 -5.92 -8.08 9.88
CA LYS A 20 -6.73 -9.27 9.60
C LYS A 20 -6.88 -9.53 8.10
N HIS A 21 -7.10 -8.50 7.30
CA HIS A 21 -7.51 -8.65 5.89
C HIS A 21 -6.43 -8.33 4.85
N LYS A 22 -5.19 -7.96 5.24
CA LYS A 22 -4.08 -7.69 4.31
C LYS A 22 -3.80 -8.80 3.29
N GLU A 23 -4.00 -10.06 3.67
CA GLU A 23 -3.82 -11.21 2.77
C GLU A 23 -4.87 -11.23 1.65
N LEU A 24 -6.10 -10.80 1.92
CA LEU A 24 -7.15 -10.75 0.91
C LEU A 24 -6.79 -9.72 -0.19
N LEU A 25 -6.31 -8.54 0.21
CA LEU A 25 -5.85 -7.53 -0.73
C LEU A 25 -4.67 -8.02 -1.55
N ALA A 26 -3.66 -8.64 -0.90
CA ALA A 26 -2.51 -9.16 -1.62
C ALA A 26 -2.90 -10.24 -2.64
N ARG A 27 -3.82 -11.14 -2.29
CA ARG A 27 -4.35 -12.15 -3.22
C ARG A 27 -5.04 -11.51 -4.42
N ARG A 28 -5.94 -10.54 -4.20
CA ARG A 28 -6.64 -9.81 -5.27
C ARG A 28 -5.67 -9.07 -6.18
N TRP A 29 -4.65 -8.42 -5.62
CA TRP A 29 -3.57 -7.81 -6.42
C TRP A 29 -2.86 -8.83 -7.31
N GLY A 30 -2.52 -10.00 -6.76
CA GLY A 30 -1.90 -11.07 -7.56
C GLY A 30 -2.78 -11.58 -8.69
N GLN A 31 -4.08 -11.75 -8.44
CA GLN A 31 -5.06 -12.14 -9.45
C GLN A 31 -5.17 -11.08 -10.55
N GLN A 32 -5.30 -9.81 -10.16
CA GLN A 32 -5.38 -8.68 -11.10
C GLN A 32 -4.14 -8.58 -11.99
N LYS A 33 -2.96 -8.92 -11.48
CA LYS A 33 -1.69 -8.91 -12.23
C LYS A 33 -1.42 -10.20 -13.01
N GLY A 34 -2.32 -11.20 -12.95
CA GLY A 34 -2.14 -12.48 -13.64
C GLY A 34 -0.96 -13.30 -13.10
N ASN A 35 -0.61 -13.14 -11.81
CA ASN A 35 0.52 -13.86 -11.24
C ASN A 35 0.27 -15.37 -11.23
N ARG A 36 1.17 -16.14 -11.87
CA ARG A 36 1.12 -17.61 -11.85
C ARG A 36 1.13 -18.21 -10.45
N LYS A 37 1.83 -17.56 -9.51
CA LYS A 37 1.91 -17.96 -8.09
C LYS A 37 1.09 -17.03 -7.22
N ARG A 38 0.48 -17.57 -6.16
CA ARG A 38 -0.27 -16.78 -5.17
C ARG A 38 0.57 -15.63 -4.60
N MET A 39 0.00 -14.42 -4.68
CA MET A 39 0.51 -13.23 -4.02
C MET A 39 0.12 -13.25 -2.54
N THR A 40 1.09 -12.99 -1.66
CA THR A 40 0.93 -12.88 -0.21
C THR A 40 1.30 -11.48 0.24
N TYR A 41 0.86 -11.07 1.42
CA TYR A 41 1.21 -9.75 1.93
C TYR A 41 2.73 -9.59 2.10
N GLN A 42 3.45 -10.65 2.47
CA GLN A 42 4.91 -10.61 2.58
C GLN A 42 5.58 -10.26 1.24
N LYS A 43 5.15 -10.88 0.14
CA LYS A 43 5.66 -10.59 -1.22
C LYS A 43 5.28 -9.18 -1.65
N LEU A 44 4.03 -8.77 -1.42
CA LEU A 44 3.56 -7.42 -1.70
C LEU A 44 4.37 -6.38 -0.92
N ALA A 45 4.57 -6.58 0.39
CA ALA A 45 5.34 -5.70 1.24
C ALA A 45 6.81 -5.61 0.81
N ARG A 46 7.38 -6.71 0.29
CA ARG A 46 8.72 -6.68 -0.31
C ARG A 46 8.74 -5.79 -1.56
N ALA A 47 7.76 -5.91 -2.44
CA ALA A 47 7.65 -5.05 -3.62
C ALA A 47 7.45 -3.58 -3.23
N LEU A 48 6.60 -3.29 -2.24
CA LEU A 48 6.39 -1.93 -1.73
C LEU A 48 7.68 -1.28 -1.22
N ARG A 49 8.56 -2.04 -0.57
CA ARG A 49 9.86 -1.51 -0.12
C ARG A 49 10.80 -1.16 -1.27
N ASN A 50 10.62 -1.72 -2.47
CA ASN A 50 11.46 -1.36 -3.61
C ASN A 50 11.19 0.09 -4.08
N TYR A 51 9.97 0.60 -3.90
CA TYR A 51 9.62 1.99 -4.22
C TYR A 51 10.30 3.03 -3.32
N ALA A 52 10.91 2.62 -2.20
CA ALA A 52 11.71 3.54 -1.40
C ALA A 52 12.93 4.08 -2.17
N LYS A 53 13.39 3.37 -3.21
CA LYS A 53 14.51 3.81 -4.06
C LYS A 53 14.11 4.93 -5.03
N THR A 54 12.87 4.90 -5.47
CA THR A 54 12.32 5.77 -6.52
C THR A 54 11.45 6.89 -5.93
N GLY A 55 11.04 6.76 -4.66
CA GLY A 55 10.39 7.81 -3.88
C GLY A 55 8.87 7.71 -3.84
N GLU A 56 8.23 6.91 -4.71
CA GLU A 56 6.77 6.88 -4.85
C GLU A 56 6.07 6.37 -3.60
N ILE A 57 6.67 5.40 -2.90
CA ILE A 57 6.13 4.82 -1.66
C ILE A 57 7.26 4.61 -0.66
N ARG A 58 7.08 5.13 0.55
CA ARG A 58 7.99 4.92 1.68
C ARG A 58 7.33 4.16 2.83
N LYS A 59 8.13 3.39 3.57
CA LYS A 59 7.68 2.71 4.79
C LYS A 59 7.71 3.69 5.95
N VAL A 60 6.58 3.88 6.62
CA VAL A 60 6.49 4.66 7.86
C VAL A 60 6.88 3.79 9.05
N LYS A 61 7.50 4.32 10.12
CA LYS A 61 7.81 3.58 11.36
C LYS A 61 6.56 3.28 12.20
N ARG A 62 5.54 2.68 11.57
CA ARG A 62 4.24 2.27 12.13
C ARG A 62 3.79 0.96 11.50
N LYS A 63 3.09 0.11 12.26
CA LYS A 63 2.65 -1.22 11.82
C LYS A 63 1.82 -1.14 10.54
N LEU A 64 2.22 -1.90 9.51
CA LEU A 64 1.49 -2.02 8.24
C LEU A 64 1.17 -0.69 7.54
N THR A 65 1.92 0.36 7.85
CA THR A 65 1.67 1.72 7.34
C THR A 65 2.73 2.11 6.32
N TYR A 66 2.29 2.73 5.24
CA TYR A 66 3.11 3.26 4.16
C TYR A 66 2.61 4.65 3.79
N GLN A 67 3.42 5.38 3.04
CA GLN A 67 3.10 6.72 2.59
C GLN A 67 3.44 6.86 1.13
N PHE A 68 2.49 7.36 0.34
CA PHE A 68 2.76 7.80 -1.03
C PHE A 68 3.50 9.14 -1.01
N ASP A 69 4.29 9.40 -2.05
CA ASP A 69 4.71 10.77 -2.35
C ASP A 69 3.47 11.66 -2.58
N ILE A 70 3.48 12.85 -1.99
CA ILE A 70 2.42 13.86 -2.12
C ILE A 70 2.23 14.25 -3.58
N ALA A 71 3.32 14.25 -4.38
CA ALA A 71 3.25 14.52 -5.81
C ALA A 71 2.33 13.54 -6.57
N LEU A 72 2.19 12.30 -6.07
CA LEU A 72 1.33 11.27 -6.65
C LEU A 72 -0.12 11.35 -6.19
N LEU A 73 -0.43 12.21 -5.22
CA LEU A 73 -1.81 12.42 -4.77
C LEU A 73 -2.56 13.33 -5.74
N PRO A 74 -3.86 13.06 -6.00
CA PRO A 74 -4.72 13.97 -6.76
C PRO A 74 -4.75 15.36 -6.13
N ALA A 75 -4.89 16.41 -6.95
CA ALA A 75 -4.92 17.80 -6.47
C ALA A 75 -5.93 18.03 -5.33
N ALA A 76 -7.11 17.42 -5.40
CA ALA A 76 -8.14 17.48 -4.37
C ALA A 76 -7.74 16.89 -2.99
N ARG A 77 -6.61 16.19 -2.91
CA ARG A 77 -6.06 15.60 -1.68
C ARG A 77 -4.72 16.21 -1.27
N ARG A 78 -4.17 17.15 -2.04
CA ARG A 78 -3.01 17.96 -1.63
C ARG A 78 -3.58 19.09 -0.77
N ALA A 79 -3.68 18.85 0.53
CA ALA A 79 -4.16 19.82 1.52
C ALA A 79 -3.02 20.13 2.50
#